data_AF-A0A6M2C9Y3-F1
#
_entry.id   AF-A0A6M2C9Y3-F1
#
_cell.length_a   1.000
_cell.length_b   1.000
_cell.length_c   1.000
_cell.angle_alpha   90.00
_cell.angle_beta   90.00
_cell.angle_gamma   90.00
#
_symmetry.space_group_name_H-M   'P 1'
#
loop_
_entity.id
_entity.type
_entity.pdbx_description
1 polymer ?
#
loop_
_entity_poly.entity_id
_entity_poly.type
_entity_poly.pdbx_seq_one_letter_code
_entity_poly.pdbx_strand_id
1 'polypeptide(L)'
;MENLFAYGSLREEEVQKTVFGRILKGVPEKLLRYAVREIQIEEEFGIESYPIITPTDDIADSIDGIVYEITYEELQLSDTYEGNSYTRIKVSLQSNQTVWAYSAKI
;
A
#
# COMPACT_ATOMS: atom_id res chain seq x y z
N MET A 1 -8.24 -15.79 2.47
CA MET A 1 -6.99 -15.26 1.87
C MET A 1 -7.35 -13.96 1.18
N GLU A 2 -6.51 -12.97 1.32
CA GLU A 2 -6.64 -11.62 0.78
C GLU A 2 -5.38 -11.30 -0.04
N ASN A 3 -5.48 -10.34 -0.96
CA ASN A 3 -4.35 -9.84 -1.74
C ASN A 3 -4.11 -8.38 -1.40
N LEU A 4 -2.86 -8.05 -1.04
CA LEU A 4 -2.43 -6.71 -0.67
C LEU A 4 -1.33 -6.23 -1.61
N PHE A 5 -1.58 -5.15 -2.32
CA PHE A 5 -0.58 -4.45 -3.13
C PHE A 5 0.20 -3.47 -2.25
N ALA A 6 1.50 -3.71 -2.15
CA ALA A 6 2.45 -2.87 -1.43
C ALA A 6 3.36 -2.11 -2.41
N TYR A 7 3.40 -0.79 -2.25
CA TYR A 7 4.25 0.12 -3.01
C TYR A 7 5.19 0.94 -2.10
N GLY A 8 5.11 0.73 -0.78
CA GLY A 8 5.89 1.43 0.25
C GLY A 8 6.67 0.48 1.16
N SER A 9 6.73 0.79 2.46
CA SER A 9 7.53 0.12 3.49
C SER A 9 7.14 -1.34 3.72
N LEU A 10 5.89 -1.73 3.47
CA LEU A 10 5.44 -3.13 3.55
C LEU A 10 6.18 -4.09 2.59
N ARG A 11 6.99 -3.56 1.64
CA ARG A 11 7.90 -4.36 0.80
C ARG A 11 9.18 -4.79 1.53
N GLU A 12 9.53 -4.13 2.61
CA GLU A 12 10.77 -4.35 3.35
C GLU A 12 10.64 -5.58 4.26
N GLU A 13 11.62 -6.49 4.20
CA GLU A 13 11.56 -7.73 4.97
C GLU A 13 11.52 -7.52 6.49
N GLU A 14 12.19 -6.47 6.99
CA GLU A 14 12.21 -6.16 8.41
C GLU A 14 10.84 -5.68 8.91
N VAL A 15 10.15 -4.85 8.11
CA VAL A 15 8.77 -4.46 8.36
C VAL A 15 7.87 -5.69 8.34
N GLN A 16 8.02 -6.58 7.36
CA GLN A 16 7.20 -7.78 7.28
C GLN A 16 7.39 -8.72 8.47
N LYS A 17 8.64 -8.93 8.91
CA LYS A 17 8.93 -9.73 10.12
C LYS A 17 8.31 -9.09 11.36
N THR A 18 8.33 -7.77 11.45
CA THR A 18 7.74 -7.03 12.59
C THR A 18 6.21 -7.09 12.60
N VAL A 19 5.58 -6.90 11.43
CA VAL A 19 4.12 -6.82 11.31
C VAL A 19 3.47 -8.21 11.24
N PHE A 20 4.03 -9.13 10.45
CA PHE A 20 3.43 -10.44 10.15
C PHE A 20 4.13 -11.61 10.85
N GLY A 21 5.31 -11.40 11.45
CA GLY A 21 6.12 -12.49 12.02
C GLY A 21 6.76 -13.40 10.96
N ARG A 22 6.66 -13.07 9.67
CA ARG A 22 7.21 -13.85 8.55
C ARG A 22 7.47 -12.97 7.33
N ILE A 23 8.23 -13.49 6.38
CA ILE A 23 8.36 -12.89 5.04
C ILE A 23 7.18 -13.33 4.19
N LEU A 24 6.56 -12.39 3.48
CA LEU A 24 5.42 -12.64 2.61
C LEU A 24 5.89 -13.14 1.23
N LYS A 25 5.09 -14.02 0.62
CA LYS A 25 5.28 -14.42 -0.78
C LYS A 25 4.56 -13.42 -1.66
N GLY A 26 5.29 -12.78 -2.56
CA GLY A 26 4.75 -11.73 -3.41
C GLY A 26 5.06 -11.91 -4.89
N VAL A 27 4.22 -11.33 -5.73
CA VAL A 27 4.39 -11.28 -7.18
C VAL A 27 4.50 -9.80 -7.60
N PRO A 28 5.52 -9.41 -8.39
CA PRO A 28 5.58 -8.06 -8.94
C PRO A 28 4.36 -7.71 -9.78
N GLU A 29 3.83 -6.51 -9.60
CA GLU A 29 2.67 -6.01 -10.36
C GLU A 29 2.70 -4.49 -10.51
N LYS A 30 1.82 -3.96 -11.36
CA LYS A 30 1.61 -2.54 -11.59
C LYS A 30 0.18 -2.12 -11.28
N LEU A 31 0.05 -1.04 -10.53
CA LEU A 31 -1.20 -0.31 -10.36
C LEU A 31 -1.29 0.75 -11.46
N LEU A 32 -2.25 0.60 -12.39
CA LEU A 32 -2.42 1.49 -13.54
C LEU A 32 -3.28 2.71 -13.19
N ARG A 33 -3.00 3.87 -13.81
CA ARG A 33 -3.75 5.13 -13.63
C ARG A 33 -3.69 5.68 -12.20
N TYR A 34 -2.57 5.43 -11.52
CA TYR A 34 -2.24 6.04 -10.25
C TYR A 34 -0.81 6.56 -10.29
N ALA A 35 -0.54 7.59 -9.52
CA ALA A 35 0.80 8.09 -9.24
C ALA A 35 1.02 8.20 -7.72
N VAL A 36 2.26 7.98 -7.30
CA VAL A 36 2.66 8.32 -5.92
C VAL A 36 2.88 9.81 -5.84
N ARG A 37 2.21 10.48 -4.89
CA ARG A 37 2.42 11.88 -4.55
C ARG A 37 2.79 11.98 -3.09
N GLU A 38 3.54 13.01 -2.71
CA GLU A 38 3.80 13.31 -1.32
C GLU A 38 2.78 14.32 -0.81
N ILE A 39 2.16 14.02 0.32
CA ILE A 39 1.39 15.00 1.09
C ILE A 39 2.16 15.36 2.34
N GLN A 40 2.02 16.62 2.75
CA GLN A 40 2.58 17.13 3.99
C GLN A 40 1.51 17.09 5.06
N ILE A 41 1.76 16.33 6.13
CA ILE A 41 0.87 16.25 7.30
C ILE A 41 1.59 16.91 8.48
N GLU A 42 0.88 17.79 9.19
CA GLU A 42 1.36 18.39 10.43
C GLU A 42 1.14 17.38 11.58
N GLU A 43 2.24 16.88 12.12
CA GLU A 43 2.32 15.98 13.26
C GLU A 43 2.76 16.75 14.52
N GLU A 44 2.72 16.11 15.69
CA GLU A 44 3.02 16.73 17.00
C GLU A 44 4.39 17.46 17.04
N PHE A 45 5.37 16.99 16.25
CA PHE A 45 6.74 17.50 16.24
C PHE A 45 7.16 18.18 14.93
N GLY A 46 6.25 18.40 13.97
CA GLY A 46 6.56 19.09 12.72
C GLY A 46 5.78 18.56 11.52
N ILE A 47 6.20 18.97 10.32
CA ILE A 47 5.59 18.52 9.07
C ILE A 47 6.33 17.30 8.55
N GLU A 48 5.61 16.19 8.36
CA GLU A 48 6.14 14.97 7.74
C GLU A 48 5.54 14.76 6.34
N SER A 49 6.34 14.18 5.45
CA SER A 49 5.94 13.90 4.07
C SER A 49 5.57 12.43 3.92
N TYR A 50 4.34 12.17 3.49
CA TYR A 50 3.77 10.84 3.37
C TYR A 50 3.50 10.52 1.90
N PRO A 51 4.00 9.38 1.37
CA PRO A 51 3.70 8.95 0.02
C PRO A 51 2.27 8.39 -0.06
N ILE A 52 1.49 8.88 -1.01
CA ILE A 52 0.09 8.48 -1.21
C ILE A 52 -0.15 8.13 -2.66
N ILE A 53 -1.02 7.15 -2.90
CA ILE A 53 -1.51 6.86 -4.25
C ILE A 53 -2.67 7.78 -4.58
N THR A 54 -2.59 8.46 -5.72
CA THR A 54 -3.67 9.32 -6.23
C THR A 54 -4.05 8.84 -7.62
N PRO A 55 -5.35 8.65 -7.93
CA PRO A 55 -5.80 8.37 -9.29
C PRO A 55 -5.36 9.48 -10.25
N THR A 56 -5.01 9.12 -11.48
CA THR A 56 -4.63 10.08 -12.52
C THR A 56 -5.40 9.82 -13.82
N ASP A 57 -5.56 10.86 -14.62
CA ASP A 57 -6.16 10.76 -15.96
C ASP A 57 -5.16 10.31 -17.03
N ASP A 58 -3.87 10.24 -16.69
CA ASP A 58 -2.83 9.77 -17.60
C ASP A 58 -2.82 8.24 -17.66
N ILE A 59 -3.05 7.70 -18.86
CA ILE A 59 -3.06 6.27 -19.10
C ILE A 59 -1.67 5.63 -19.01
N ALA A 60 -0.60 6.43 -19.10
CA ALA A 60 0.78 5.98 -18.99
C ALA A 60 1.25 5.88 -17.52
N ASP A 61 0.54 6.53 -16.59
CA ASP A 61 0.89 6.48 -15.18
C ASP A 61 0.68 5.08 -14.61
N SER A 62 1.70 4.60 -13.92
CA SER A 62 1.64 3.36 -13.17
C SER A 62 2.59 3.37 -11.98
N ILE A 63 2.25 2.58 -10.97
CA ILE A 63 3.07 2.38 -9.78
C ILE A 63 3.53 0.93 -9.78
N ASP A 64 4.84 0.72 -9.75
CA ASP A 64 5.42 -0.61 -9.54
C ASP A 64 5.33 -1.01 -8.06
N GLY A 65 4.85 -2.23 -7.82
CA GLY A 65 4.71 -2.78 -6.47
C GLY A 65 4.72 -4.30 -6.45
N ILE A 66 4.34 -4.85 -5.32
CA ILE A 66 4.27 -6.29 -5.09
C ILE A 66 2.91 -6.63 -4.51
N VAL A 67 2.24 -7.64 -5.07
CA VAL A 67 1.03 -8.21 -4.47
C VAL A 67 1.44 -9.35 -3.57
N TYR A 68 1.09 -9.26 -2.29
CA TYR A 68 1.28 -10.30 -1.30
C TYR A 68 -0.04 -11.04 -1.02
N GLU A 69 0.05 -12.36 -0.93
CA GLU A 69 -1.04 -13.19 -0.39
C GLU A 69 -0.93 -13.21 1.15
N ILE A 70 -1.99 -12.75 1.80
CA ILE A 70 -2.06 -12.64 3.27
C ILE A 70 -3.38 -13.20 3.80
N THR A 71 -3.41 -13.58 5.07
CA THR A 71 -4.66 -13.95 5.74
C THR A 71 -5.49 -12.71 6.06
N TYR A 72 -6.74 -12.93 6.49
CA TYR A 72 -7.58 -11.82 6.93
C TYR A 72 -7.02 -11.16 8.20
N GLU A 73 -6.49 -11.95 9.12
CA GLU A 73 -5.86 -11.48 10.35
C GLU A 73 -4.60 -10.64 10.04
N GLU A 74 -3.77 -11.09 9.10
CA GLU A 74 -2.61 -10.32 8.63
C GLU A 74 -3.01 -9.00 7.96
N LEU A 75 -4.14 -8.98 7.24
CA LEU A 75 -4.68 -7.73 6.71
C LEU A 75 -5.07 -6.75 7.83
N GLN A 76 -5.60 -7.24 8.95
CA GLN A 76 -5.89 -6.41 10.13
C GLN A 76 -4.61 -5.94 10.86
N LEU A 77 -3.55 -6.76 10.86
CA LEU A 77 -2.23 -6.33 11.35
C LEU A 77 -1.66 -5.21 10.48
N SER A 78 -1.86 -5.30 9.16
CA SER A 78 -1.50 -4.23 8.23
C SER A 78 -2.27 -2.94 8.54
N ASP A 79 -3.57 -3.03 8.84
CA ASP A 79 -4.37 -1.84 9.24
C ASP A 79 -3.78 -1.18 10.48
N THR A 80 -3.35 -1.99 11.45
CA THR A 80 -2.76 -1.50 12.71
C THR A 80 -1.40 -0.84 12.47
N TYR A 81 -0.58 -1.40 11.57
CA TYR A 81 0.72 -0.85 11.20
C TYR A 81 0.60 0.49 10.45
N GLU A 82 -0.31 0.56 9.49
CA GLU A 82 -0.57 1.76 8.67
C GLU A 82 -1.25 2.88 9.48
N GLY A 83 -1.89 2.52 10.60
CA GLY A 83 -2.39 3.46 11.59
C GLY A 83 -3.55 4.31 11.09
N ASN A 84 -3.67 5.52 11.63
CA ASN A 84 -4.80 6.40 11.32
C ASN A 84 -4.61 7.23 10.04
N SER A 85 -3.37 7.32 9.54
CA SER A 85 -3.00 8.16 8.39
C SER A 85 -3.40 7.53 7.05
N TYR A 86 -3.58 6.21 7.03
CA TYR A 86 -3.93 5.45 5.83
C TYR A 86 -5.21 4.63 6.01
N THR A 87 -5.90 4.38 4.90
CA THR A 87 -7.05 3.49 4.83
C THR A 87 -6.90 2.52 3.67
N ARG A 88 -7.46 1.31 3.84
CA ARG A 88 -7.58 0.35 2.75
C ARG A 88 -8.56 0.84 1.69
N ILE A 89 -8.13 0.74 0.44
CA ILE A 89 -8.98 0.92 -0.74
C ILE A 89 -8.84 -0.30 -1.65
N LYS A 90 -9.87 -0.55 -2.47
CA LYS A 90 -9.78 -1.54 -3.54
C LYS A 90 -9.24 -0.87 -4.79
N VAL A 91 -8.24 -1.49 -5.40
CA VAL A 91 -7.63 -1.02 -6.66
C VAL A 91 -7.56 -2.16 -7.67
N SER A 92 -7.57 -1.81 -8.95
CA SER A 92 -7.40 -2.75 -10.05
C SER A 92 -5.99 -2.65 -10.61
N LEU A 93 -5.32 -3.79 -10.71
CA LEU A 93 -3.96 -3.86 -11.21
C LEU A 93 -3.93 -4.13 -12.72
N GLN A 94 -2.74 -4.10 -13.34
CA GLN A 94 -2.55 -4.39 -14.77
C GLN A 94 -3.06 -5.78 -15.16
N SER A 95 -2.96 -6.75 -14.26
CA SER A 95 -3.51 -8.10 -14.41
C SER A 95 -5.05 -8.18 -14.37
N ASN A 96 -5.74 -7.04 -14.20
CA ASN A 96 -7.17 -6.93 -13.90
C ASN A 96 -7.60 -7.58 -12.57
N GLN A 97 -6.65 -7.91 -11.70
CA GLN A 97 -6.95 -8.35 -10.35
C GLN A 97 -7.37 -7.15 -9.48
N THR A 98 -8.43 -7.33 -8.69
CA THR A 98 -8.84 -6.37 -7.67
C THR A 98 -8.28 -6.76 -6.32
N VAL A 99 -7.44 -5.89 -5.75
CA VAL A 99 -6.68 -6.14 -4.51
C VAL A 99 -6.87 -4.99 -3.51
N TRP A 100 -6.44 -5.18 -2.27
CA TRP A 100 -6.31 -4.09 -1.31
C TRP A 100 -5.03 -3.29 -1.56
N ALA A 101 -5.07 -2.00 -1.32
CA ALA A 101 -3.91 -1.12 -1.20
C ALA A 101 -4.20 -0.08 -0.11
N TYR A 102 -3.15 0.52 0.45
CA TYR A 102 -3.30 1.64 1.38
C TYR A 102 -3.18 2.96 0.64
N SER A 103 -4.05 3.91 0.97
CA SER A 103 -4.01 5.31 0.51
C SER A 103 -4.22 6.21 1.69
N ALA A 104 -3.72 7.45 1.64
CA ALA A 104 -3.99 8.41 2.72
C ALA A 104 -5.49 8.57 2.94
N LYS A 105 -5.84 8.72 4.21
CA LYS A 105 -7.17 9.10 4.65
C LYS A 105 -7.32 10.61 4.47
N ILE A 106 -7.86 11.00 3.31
CA ILE A 106 -8.19 12.39 2.97
C ILE A 106 -9.58 12.73 3.53
#